data_AF-A0A8T6XLT6-F1
#
_entry.id   AF-A0A8T6XLT6-F1
#
_cell.length_a   1.000
_cell.length_b   1.000
_cell.length_c   1.000
_cell.angle_alpha   90.00
_cell.angle_beta   90.00
_cell.angle_gamma   90.00
#
_symmetry.space_group_name_H-M   'P 1'
#
loop_
_entity.id
_entity.type
_entity.pdbx_description
1 polymer ?
#
loop_
_entity_poly.entity_id
_entity_poly.type
_entity_poly.pdbx_seq_one_letter_code
_entity_poly.pdbx_strand_id
1 'polypeptide(L)'
;MVDGGSNTPNYYNLYGKKNHLIPTNYDVLYATPSPDGRSFALEVFGGITLGSAIWQIGLSGNFMGIIQDEGAHSQIDGKPFVTDYEGHTVYEGNPIWSPDGKKILYQTFVYYNGRRRDYHLWQLDLEKGNQVLIDRGFTPNISRNGKRIVYSKVISESNGRLNWDIWEYSLEPKKRVKRLTTSRAKEQYPSWAYIHGKEYILYSAKQSGYYDIWKMEKDGTNPTPITFIGAEQKTDALGAMASPDGKKIVFWSVETGPGGIEMNEKIWI
;
A
#
# COMPACT_ATOMS: atom_id res chain seq x y z
N MET A 1 23.34 -3.88 -34.22
CA MET A 1 23.79 -4.38 -32.91
C MET A 1 23.24 -3.44 -31.87
N VAL A 2 22.25 -3.90 -31.10
CA VAL A 2 21.55 -3.15 -30.06
C VAL A 2 22.19 -3.59 -28.75
N ASP A 3 22.75 -2.66 -27.99
CA ASP A 3 23.28 -2.93 -26.65
C ASP A 3 22.14 -2.68 -25.65
N GLY A 4 21.61 -3.78 -25.11
CA GLY A 4 20.56 -3.79 -24.10
C GLY A 4 21.18 -3.69 -22.71
N GLY A 5 21.28 -2.47 -22.19
CA GLY A 5 21.59 -2.23 -20.78
C GLY A 5 20.38 -2.55 -19.91
N SER A 6 20.28 -3.79 -19.42
CA SER A 6 19.34 -4.15 -18.36
C SER A 6 19.80 -3.46 -17.05
N ASN A 7 19.07 -2.43 -16.63
CA ASN A 7 19.14 -1.93 -15.25
C ASN A 7 18.58 -3.00 -14.31
N THR A 8 19.42 -3.94 -13.87
CA THR A 8 19.08 -4.86 -12.79
C THR A 8 19.00 -4.09 -11.47
N PRO A 9 17.88 -4.09 -10.74
CA PRO A 9 17.80 -3.45 -9.43
C PRO A 9 18.76 -4.16 -8.46
N ASN A 10 19.61 -3.38 -7.78
CA ASN A 10 20.45 -3.88 -6.70
C ASN A 10 19.59 -4.07 -5.44
N TYR A 11 19.32 -5.32 -5.04
CA TYR A 11 18.66 -5.62 -3.77
C TYR A 11 19.70 -5.70 -2.63
N TYR A 12 19.45 -4.98 -1.54
CA TYR A 12 20.34 -4.90 -0.38
C TYR A 12 19.88 -5.84 0.75
N ASN A 13 20.78 -6.73 1.19
CA ASN A 13 20.61 -7.49 2.42
C ASN A 13 21.20 -6.71 3.62
N LEU A 14 20.37 -6.38 4.62
CA LEU A 14 20.79 -5.70 5.85
C LEU A 14 21.64 -6.58 6.79
N TYR A 15 21.84 -7.87 6.49
CA TYR A 15 22.44 -8.86 7.40
C TYR A 15 23.64 -9.64 6.84
N GLY A 16 24.30 -9.15 5.79
CA GLY A 16 25.63 -9.64 5.39
C GLY A 16 25.72 -11.08 4.85
N LYS A 17 24.60 -11.72 4.49
CA LYS A 17 24.61 -12.99 3.73
C LYS A 17 24.58 -12.72 2.22
N LYS A 18 25.15 -13.64 1.42
CA LYS A 18 25.13 -13.57 -0.06
C LYS A 18 23.73 -13.22 -0.57
N ASN A 19 23.67 -12.24 -1.47
CA ASN A 19 22.43 -11.88 -2.16
C ASN A 19 21.96 -13.08 -2.97
N HIS A 20 20.75 -13.56 -2.70
CA HIS A 20 20.06 -14.53 -3.56
C HIS A 20 19.17 -13.73 -4.50
N LEU A 21 19.57 -13.63 -5.77
CA LEU A 21 18.68 -13.12 -6.79
C LEU A 21 17.52 -14.11 -6.95
N ILE A 22 16.30 -13.64 -6.81
CA ILE A 22 15.11 -14.41 -7.17
C ILE A 22 14.77 -13.97 -8.59
N PRO A 23 15.09 -14.78 -9.62
CA PRO A 23 14.75 -14.41 -10.99
C PRO A 23 13.23 -14.45 -11.14
N THR A 24 12.60 -13.28 -11.17
CA THR A 24 11.22 -13.12 -11.60
C THR A 24 11.23 -12.53 -13.01
N ASN A 25 10.41 -13.07 -13.92
CA ASN A 25 10.12 -12.43 -15.22
C ASN A 25 9.10 -11.28 -15.04
N TYR A 26 9.08 -10.70 -13.84
CA TYR A 26 8.03 -9.82 -13.37
C TYR A 26 8.66 -8.65 -12.61
N ASP A 27 8.08 -7.47 -12.77
CA ASP A 27 8.43 -6.29 -12.01
C ASP A 27 7.85 -6.39 -10.59
N VAL A 28 8.62 -5.98 -9.58
CA VAL A 28 8.17 -5.93 -8.18
C VAL A 28 7.91 -4.48 -7.81
N LEU A 29 6.66 -4.15 -7.48
CA LEU A 29 6.24 -2.75 -7.26
C LEU A 29 6.14 -2.39 -5.78
N TYR A 30 5.62 -3.30 -4.95
CA TYR A 30 5.58 -3.13 -3.49
C TYR A 30 6.06 -4.37 -2.78
N ALA A 31 6.77 -4.19 -1.67
CA ALA A 31 7.24 -5.26 -0.82
C ALA A 31 6.98 -4.91 0.65
N THR A 32 6.38 -5.84 1.41
CA THR A 32 6.28 -5.73 2.87
C THR A 32 6.93 -6.95 3.53
N PRO A 33 7.83 -6.77 4.51
CA PRO A 33 8.31 -7.87 5.32
C PRO A 33 7.19 -8.41 6.21
N SER A 34 7.24 -9.72 6.49
CA SER A 34 6.41 -10.35 7.53
C SER A 34 6.86 -9.89 8.92
N PRO A 35 5.98 -9.92 9.94
CA PRO A 35 6.32 -9.46 11.29
C PRO A 35 7.46 -10.25 11.94
N ASP A 36 7.61 -11.53 11.60
CA ASP A 36 8.71 -12.38 12.08
C ASP A 36 10.03 -12.17 11.29
N GLY A 37 10.00 -11.31 10.27
CA GLY A 37 11.12 -11.01 9.40
C GLY A 37 11.57 -12.19 8.52
N ARG A 38 10.77 -13.26 8.38
CA ARG A 38 11.17 -14.47 7.65
C ARG A 38 10.67 -14.52 6.21
N SER A 39 9.69 -13.70 5.86
CA SER A 39 9.08 -13.68 4.53
C SER A 39 8.80 -12.25 4.06
N PHE A 40 8.48 -12.10 2.78
CA PHE A 40 7.89 -10.88 2.22
C PHE A 40 6.55 -11.19 1.58
N ALA A 41 5.64 -10.22 1.58
CA ALA A 41 4.53 -10.16 0.63
C ALA A 41 4.88 -9.13 -0.44
N LEU A 42 4.82 -9.52 -1.71
CA LEU A 42 5.24 -8.70 -2.85
C LEU A 42 4.07 -8.48 -3.79
N GLU A 43 3.84 -7.26 -4.27
CA GLU A 43 3.13 -7.09 -5.53
C GLU A 43 4.09 -7.36 -6.68
N VAL A 44 3.66 -8.23 -7.59
CA VAL A 44 4.39 -8.65 -8.77
C VAL A 44 3.56 -8.35 -10.01
N PHE A 45 4.14 -7.68 -11.01
CA PHE A 45 3.50 -7.26 -12.26
C PHE A 45 4.18 -7.90 -13.48
N GLY A 46 3.41 -8.51 -14.38
CA GLY A 46 3.92 -9.22 -15.58
C GLY A 46 3.51 -8.56 -16.88
N GLY A 47 4.40 -8.55 -17.88
CA GLY A 47 4.14 -7.98 -19.19
C GLY A 47 2.95 -8.60 -19.95
N ILE A 48 2.35 -7.79 -20.86
CA ILE A 48 1.24 -7.99 -21.83
C ILE A 48 -0.08 -8.56 -21.27
N THR A 49 -0.06 -9.45 -20.29
CA THR A 49 -1.24 -9.94 -19.57
C THR A 49 -1.35 -9.24 -18.22
N LEU A 50 -2.36 -8.38 -18.10
CA LEU A 50 -2.69 -7.50 -16.96
C LEU A 50 -3.01 -8.28 -15.66
N GLY A 51 -2.01 -8.95 -15.09
CA GLY A 51 -2.13 -9.70 -13.85
C GLY A 51 -1.14 -9.18 -12.82
N SER A 52 -1.65 -8.90 -11.62
CA SER A 52 -0.86 -8.55 -10.44
C SER A 52 -1.16 -9.58 -9.35
N ALA A 53 -0.11 -10.04 -8.66
CA ALA A 53 -0.17 -11.13 -7.71
C ALA A 53 0.48 -10.74 -6.40
N ILE A 54 0.02 -11.31 -5.28
CA ILE A 54 0.75 -11.21 -4.01
C ILE A 54 1.59 -12.46 -3.82
N TRP A 55 2.91 -12.32 -3.81
CA TRP A 55 3.80 -13.47 -3.62
C TRP A 55 4.29 -13.52 -2.18
N GLN A 56 4.24 -14.70 -1.56
CA GLN A 56 4.95 -14.97 -0.32
C GLN A 56 6.26 -15.69 -0.61
N ILE A 57 7.37 -15.08 -0.21
CA ILE A 57 8.71 -15.64 -0.40
C ILE A 57 9.43 -15.68 0.93
N GLY A 58 10.02 -16.82 1.27
CA GLY A 58 10.87 -16.98 2.46
C GLY A 58 12.30 -16.46 2.23
N LEU A 59 12.98 -16.00 3.28
CA LEU A 59 14.36 -15.47 3.22
C LEU A 59 15.42 -16.45 2.68
N SER A 60 15.11 -17.74 2.60
CA SER A 60 15.99 -18.74 1.95
C SER A 60 15.90 -18.72 0.42
N GLY A 61 15.09 -17.84 -0.17
CA GLY A 61 14.77 -17.85 -1.59
C GLY A 61 13.73 -18.92 -1.97
N ASN A 62 13.20 -19.65 -0.98
CA ASN A 62 12.15 -20.62 -1.22
C ASN A 62 10.83 -19.88 -1.46
N PHE A 63 10.25 -20.17 -2.62
CA PHE A 63 8.89 -19.78 -2.93
C PHE A 63 7.93 -20.46 -1.94
N MET A 64 7.16 -19.68 -1.18
CA MET A 64 6.28 -20.21 -0.13
C MET A 64 4.82 -20.31 -0.59
N GLY A 65 4.45 -19.64 -1.68
CA GLY A 65 3.11 -19.74 -2.27
C GLY A 65 2.72 -18.48 -3.06
N ILE A 66 1.84 -18.65 -4.06
CA ILE A 66 1.18 -17.52 -4.74
C ILE A 66 -0.12 -17.24 -4.00
N ILE A 67 -0.38 -15.98 -3.68
CA ILE A 67 -1.70 -15.48 -3.33
C ILE A 67 -2.23 -14.82 -4.61
N GLN A 68 -2.89 -15.60 -5.48
CA GLN A 68 -3.39 -15.12 -6.77
C GLN A 68 -4.88 -15.35 -7.01
N ASP A 69 -5.43 -14.47 -7.85
CA ASP A 69 -6.43 -14.74 -8.88
C ASP A 69 -5.71 -14.93 -10.24
N GLU A 70 -6.09 -16.00 -10.95
CA GLU A 70 -5.54 -16.39 -12.26
C GLU A 70 -6.30 -15.68 -13.38
N GLY A 71 -5.69 -14.64 -13.96
CA GLY A 71 -6.05 -14.12 -15.28
C GLY A 71 -5.19 -14.73 -16.38
N ALA A 72 -5.64 -15.87 -16.91
CA ALA A 72 -5.13 -16.64 -18.05
C ALA A 72 -3.85 -17.49 -17.85
N HIS A 73 -4.10 -18.79 -17.64
CA HIS A 73 -3.22 -19.96 -17.80
C HIS A 73 -2.03 -20.12 -16.84
N SER A 74 -2.27 -20.75 -15.68
CA SER A 74 -1.70 -22.07 -15.34
C SER A 74 -1.98 -22.41 -13.87
N GLN A 75 -2.78 -23.46 -13.67
CA GLN A 75 -3.10 -24.05 -12.37
C GLN A 75 -1.86 -24.52 -11.61
N ILE A 76 -1.78 -24.20 -10.32
CA ILE A 76 -1.13 -25.07 -9.32
C ILE A 76 -2.11 -25.27 -8.16
N ASP A 77 -2.49 -26.54 -7.93
CA ASP A 77 -3.20 -27.07 -6.76
C ASP A 77 -4.69 -26.71 -6.51
N GLY A 78 -5.47 -26.56 -7.57
CA GLY A 78 -6.85 -27.07 -7.58
C GLY A 78 -7.86 -26.46 -6.59
N LYS A 79 -7.74 -25.19 -6.22
CA LYS A 79 -8.83 -24.44 -5.53
C LYS A 79 -9.04 -23.08 -6.20
N PRO A 80 -10.19 -22.84 -6.88
CA PRO A 80 -10.47 -21.58 -7.58
C PRO A 80 -11.08 -20.51 -6.64
N PHE A 81 -11.33 -19.30 -7.19
CA PHE A 81 -12.28 -18.22 -6.78
C PHE A 81 -11.63 -16.86 -6.37
N VAL A 82 -12.01 -15.65 -6.84
CA VAL A 82 -13.14 -15.13 -7.68
C VAL A 82 -12.69 -13.93 -8.55
N THR A 83 -12.91 -14.00 -9.86
CA THR A 83 -13.27 -12.87 -10.74
C THR A 83 -14.79 -12.69 -10.71
N ASP A 84 -15.33 -11.47 -10.63
CA ASP A 84 -16.76 -11.27 -10.89
C ASP A 84 -17.03 -11.28 -12.41
N TYR A 85 -18.25 -11.71 -12.75
CA TYR A 85 -18.67 -12.18 -14.06
C TYR A 85 -18.83 -11.07 -15.14
N GLU A 86 -18.18 -9.92 -14.96
CA GLU A 86 -18.05 -8.86 -15.97
C GLU A 86 -16.60 -8.37 -16.17
N GLY A 87 -15.61 -9.15 -15.71
CA GLY A 87 -14.31 -9.24 -16.39
C GLY A 87 -13.32 -8.08 -16.23
N HIS A 88 -13.36 -7.30 -15.14
CA HIS A 88 -12.41 -6.19 -14.99
C HIS A 88 -12.00 -5.86 -13.52
N THR A 89 -11.44 -6.80 -12.77
CA THR A 89 -10.70 -6.48 -11.53
C THR A 89 -9.21 -6.67 -11.79
N VAL A 90 -8.40 -5.63 -11.58
CA VAL A 90 -6.92 -5.70 -11.65
C VAL A 90 -6.39 -5.40 -10.25
N TYR A 91 -5.41 -6.15 -9.76
CA TYR A 91 -4.81 -5.80 -8.48
C TYR A 91 -3.98 -4.54 -8.66
N GLU A 92 -4.02 -3.68 -7.66
CA GLU A 92 -2.93 -2.74 -7.44
C GLU A 92 -2.48 -2.98 -6.02
N GLY A 93 -1.17 -3.10 -5.86
CA GLY A 93 -0.56 -3.45 -4.61
C GLY A 93 -0.74 -2.40 -3.54
N ASN A 94 -0.48 -2.88 -2.34
CA ASN A 94 -0.05 -2.27 -1.08
C ASN A 94 -0.30 -3.36 -0.01
N PRO A 95 0.28 -4.58 -0.18
CA PRO A 95 0.04 -5.65 0.75
C PRO A 95 0.61 -5.27 2.11
N ILE A 96 -0.12 -5.55 3.18
CA ILE A 96 0.34 -5.33 4.55
C ILE A 96 -0.02 -6.53 5.41
N TRP A 97 0.98 -7.05 6.12
CA TRP A 97 0.78 -8.12 7.08
C TRP A 97 0.02 -7.62 8.32
N SER A 98 -0.88 -8.44 8.83
CA SER A 98 -1.36 -8.27 10.20
C SER A 98 -0.19 -8.46 11.18
N PRO A 99 -0.21 -7.81 12.36
CA PRO A 99 0.90 -7.90 13.31
C PRO A 99 1.19 -9.33 13.82
N ASP A 100 0.17 -10.20 13.82
CA ASP A 100 0.30 -11.61 14.18
C ASP A 100 0.81 -12.51 13.04
N GLY A 101 1.01 -11.95 11.84
CA GLY A 101 1.48 -12.67 10.66
C GLY A 101 0.46 -13.62 10.04
N LYS A 102 -0.80 -13.61 10.49
CA LYS A 102 -1.82 -14.58 10.04
C LYS A 102 -2.66 -14.10 8.86
N LYS A 103 -2.61 -12.80 8.55
CA LYS A 103 -3.46 -12.18 7.54
C LYS A 103 -2.69 -11.18 6.71
N ILE A 104 -3.19 -10.94 5.50
CA ILE A 104 -2.70 -9.88 4.62
C ILE A 104 -3.87 -8.98 4.25
N LEU A 105 -3.69 -7.68 4.43
CA LEU A 105 -4.54 -6.65 3.86
C LEU A 105 -4.01 -6.27 2.49
N TYR A 106 -4.90 -6.08 1.53
CA TYR A 106 -4.53 -5.66 0.20
C TYR A 106 -5.69 -4.93 -0.48
N GLN A 107 -5.40 -4.17 -1.53
CA GLN A 107 -6.43 -3.49 -2.32
C GLN A 107 -6.57 -4.12 -3.70
N THR A 108 -7.71 -3.89 -4.33
CA THR A 108 -8.00 -4.25 -5.73
C THR A 108 -8.70 -3.09 -6.41
N PHE A 109 -8.55 -2.98 -7.73
CA PHE A 109 -9.35 -2.06 -8.51
C PHE A 109 -10.61 -2.71 -9.04
N VAL A 110 -11.69 -1.95 -8.98
CA VAL A 110 -12.91 -2.28 -9.69
C VAL A 110 -12.99 -1.43 -10.94
N TYR A 111 -13.00 -2.07 -12.10
CA TYR A 111 -13.28 -1.40 -13.37
C TYR A 111 -14.70 -1.72 -13.83
N TYR A 112 -15.31 -0.77 -14.53
CA TYR A 112 -16.59 -0.94 -15.18
C TYR A 112 -16.51 -0.30 -16.57
N ASN A 113 -16.81 -1.07 -17.62
CA ASN A 113 -16.67 -0.67 -19.02
C ASN A 113 -15.27 -0.11 -19.34
N GLY A 114 -14.21 -0.80 -18.91
CA GLY A 114 -12.82 -0.40 -19.14
C GLY A 114 -12.36 0.85 -18.38
N ARG A 115 -13.18 1.41 -17.48
CA ARG A 115 -12.81 2.57 -16.65
C ARG A 115 -12.72 2.18 -15.19
N ARG A 116 -11.63 2.57 -14.52
CA ARG A 116 -11.50 2.43 -13.07
C ARG A 116 -12.62 3.19 -12.37
N ARG A 117 -13.34 2.52 -11.47
CA ARG A 117 -14.48 3.07 -10.72
C ARG A 117 -14.24 3.14 -9.23
N ASP A 118 -13.66 2.10 -8.66
CA ASP A 118 -13.55 1.99 -7.21
C ASP A 118 -12.30 1.22 -6.79
N TYR A 119 -12.03 1.26 -5.49
CA TYR A 119 -11.04 0.44 -4.84
C TYR A 119 -11.73 -0.43 -3.80
N HIS A 120 -11.36 -1.71 -3.75
CA HIS A 120 -11.84 -2.63 -2.72
C HIS A 120 -10.68 -3.04 -1.82
N LEU A 121 -10.86 -2.85 -0.52
CA LEU A 121 -9.94 -3.28 0.51
C LEU A 121 -10.34 -4.66 1.01
N TRP A 122 -9.43 -5.62 0.86
CA TRP A 122 -9.62 -7.01 1.22
C TRP A 122 -8.70 -7.42 2.37
N GLN A 123 -9.13 -8.46 3.08
CA GLN A 123 -8.33 -9.19 4.05
C GLN A 123 -8.33 -10.67 3.69
N LEU A 124 -7.13 -11.24 3.53
CA LEU A 124 -6.90 -12.66 3.38
C LEU A 124 -6.47 -13.28 4.72
N ASP A 125 -7.09 -14.39 5.09
CA ASP A 125 -6.61 -15.27 6.15
C ASP A 125 -5.69 -16.34 5.55
N LEU A 126 -4.44 -16.40 6.00
CA LEU A 126 -3.42 -17.27 5.40
C LEU A 126 -3.54 -18.73 5.84
N GLU A 127 -4.15 -18.97 7.01
CA GLU A 127 -4.35 -20.33 7.52
C GLU A 127 -5.54 -21.00 6.83
N LYS A 128 -6.63 -20.24 6.66
CA LYS A 128 -7.88 -20.73 6.06
C LYS A 128 -7.94 -20.55 4.54
N GLY A 129 -7.11 -19.67 3.98
CA GLY A 129 -7.11 -19.32 2.57
C GLY A 129 -8.34 -18.53 2.12
N ASN A 130 -9.18 -18.04 3.04
CA ASN A 130 -10.40 -17.31 2.70
C ASN A 130 -10.20 -15.79 2.78
N GLN A 131 -10.96 -15.07 1.95
CA GLN A 131 -10.86 -13.62 1.81
C GLN A 131 -12.18 -12.95 2.21
N VAL A 132 -12.09 -11.75 2.77
CA VAL A 132 -13.26 -10.93 3.13
C VAL A 132 -13.05 -9.49 2.69
N LEU A 133 -14.10 -8.88 2.11
CA LEU A 133 -14.14 -7.46 1.81
C LEU A 133 -14.30 -6.67 3.12
N ILE A 134 -13.42 -5.69 3.35
CA ILE A 134 -13.42 -4.83 4.55
C ILE A 134 -14.24 -3.56 4.29
N ASP A 135 -13.90 -2.82 3.25
CA ASP A 135 -14.62 -1.62 2.78
C ASP A 135 -14.15 -1.27 1.36
N ARG A 136 -14.73 -0.23 0.78
CA ARG A 136 -14.22 0.47 -0.39
C ARG A 136 -13.15 1.46 0.01
N GLY A 137 -11.94 1.30 -0.52
CA GLY A 137 -10.78 2.13 -0.18
C GLY A 137 -9.45 1.52 -0.59
N PHE A 138 -8.38 2.28 -0.36
CA PHE A 138 -7.02 1.98 -0.82
C PHE A 138 -5.97 2.43 0.20
N THR A 139 -4.72 2.00 -0.02
CA THR A 139 -3.54 2.24 0.83
C THR A 139 -3.84 1.93 2.30
N PRO A 140 -4.20 0.68 2.62
CA PRO A 140 -4.51 0.32 4.00
C PRO A 140 -3.26 0.38 4.88
N ASN A 141 -3.45 0.45 6.19
CA ASN A 141 -2.44 0.18 7.21
C ASN A 141 -3.10 -0.32 8.48
N ILE A 142 -2.47 -1.24 9.20
CA ILE A 142 -3.04 -1.86 10.41
C ILE A 142 -2.28 -1.45 11.67
N SER A 143 -3.02 -1.18 12.75
CA SER A 143 -2.44 -0.79 14.03
C SER A 143 -1.59 -1.91 14.62
N ARG A 144 -0.59 -1.57 15.44
CA ARG A 144 0.32 -2.55 16.08
C ARG A 144 -0.40 -3.67 16.85
N ASN A 145 -1.56 -3.35 17.43
CA ASN A 145 -2.38 -4.33 18.15
C ASN A 145 -3.33 -5.14 17.26
N GLY A 146 -3.35 -4.90 15.95
CA GLY A 146 -4.18 -5.62 14.98
C GLY A 146 -5.67 -5.25 15.00
N LYS A 147 -6.08 -4.25 15.79
CA LYS A 147 -7.51 -3.96 16.03
C LYS A 147 -8.11 -2.88 15.14
N ARG A 148 -7.30 -2.09 14.46
CA ARG A 148 -7.77 -0.95 13.66
C ARG A 148 -7.02 -0.87 12.35
N ILE A 149 -7.75 -0.60 11.28
CA ILE A 149 -7.20 -0.40 9.93
C ILE A 149 -7.47 1.05 9.56
N VAL A 150 -6.46 1.78 9.10
CA VAL A 150 -6.63 3.08 8.44
C VAL A 150 -6.44 2.92 6.94
N TYR A 151 -7.17 3.69 6.14
CA TYR A 151 -7.14 3.59 4.69
C TYR A 151 -7.65 4.89 4.06
N SER A 152 -7.35 5.09 2.79
CA SER A 152 -7.84 6.19 1.98
C SER A 152 -9.13 5.80 1.29
N LYS A 153 -10.07 6.74 1.21
CA LYS A 153 -11.34 6.54 0.52
C LYS A 153 -11.65 7.71 -0.39
N VAL A 154 -12.06 7.41 -1.62
CA VAL A 154 -12.58 8.42 -2.54
C VAL A 154 -14.02 8.76 -2.13
N ILE A 155 -14.28 10.04 -1.93
CA ILE A 155 -15.58 10.60 -1.56
C ILE A 155 -16.04 11.53 -2.69
N SER A 156 -17.29 11.40 -3.12
CA SER A 156 -17.94 12.41 -3.96
C SER A 156 -18.56 13.47 -3.05
N GLU A 157 -18.11 14.70 -3.18
CA GLU A 157 -18.73 15.84 -2.52
C GLU A 157 -20.04 16.24 -3.21
N SER A 158 -20.88 17.03 -2.53
CA SER A 158 -22.18 17.48 -3.02
C SER A 158 -22.10 18.33 -4.30
N ASN A 159 -20.96 18.98 -4.54
CA ASN A 159 -20.69 19.76 -5.75
C ASN A 159 -20.11 18.90 -6.90
N GLY A 160 -20.08 17.56 -6.76
CA GLY A 160 -19.53 16.64 -7.75
C GLY A 160 -18.01 16.53 -7.75
N ARG A 161 -17.30 17.24 -6.86
CA ARG A 161 -15.85 17.13 -6.71
C ARG A 161 -15.50 15.81 -6.03
N LEU A 162 -14.45 15.15 -6.52
CA LEU A 162 -13.85 14.02 -5.81
C LEU A 162 -12.86 14.53 -4.75
N ASN A 163 -13.03 14.06 -3.53
CA ASN A 163 -12.06 14.22 -2.44
C ASN A 163 -11.55 12.89 -1.95
N TRP A 164 -10.35 12.88 -1.37
CA TRP A 164 -9.76 11.70 -0.75
C TRP A 164 -9.61 11.98 0.73
N ASP A 165 -10.13 11.09 1.55
CA ASP A 165 -10.12 11.25 2.99
C ASP A 165 -9.57 9.99 3.65
N ILE A 166 -9.06 10.16 4.86
CA ILE A 166 -8.60 9.05 5.70
C ILE A 166 -9.78 8.52 6.51
N TRP A 167 -9.94 7.20 6.49
CA TRP A 167 -10.96 6.47 7.22
C TRP A 167 -10.32 5.41 8.11
N GLU A 168 -11.03 5.03 9.17
CA GLU A 168 -10.68 3.96 10.10
C GLU A 168 -11.76 2.89 10.07
N TYR A 169 -11.34 1.63 9.98
CA TYR A 169 -12.14 0.44 10.22
C TYR A 169 -11.68 -0.19 11.54
N SER A 170 -12.52 -0.13 12.58
CA SER A 170 -12.32 -0.86 13.82
C SER A 170 -12.70 -2.33 13.62
N LEU A 171 -11.81 -3.28 13.95
CA LEU A 171 -12.09 -4.73 13.95
C LEU A 171 -12.66 -5.20 15.29
N GLU A 172 -12.24 -4.55 16.38
CA GLU A 172 -12.66 -4.84 17.77
C GLU A 172 -12.96 -3.54 18.55
N PRO A 173 -13.83 -3.58 19.58
CA PRO A 173 -14.66 -4.72 20.00
C PRO A 173 -15.89 -4.92 19.11
N LYS A 174 -16.21 -3.96 18.22
CA LYS A 174 -17.25 -4.08 17.20
C LYS A 174 -16.74 -3.50 15.90
N LYS A 175 -17.13 -4.13 14.79
CA LYS A 175 -16.89 -3.63 13.44
C LYS A 175 -17.55 -2.26 13.28
N ARG A 176 -16.74 -1.24 12.99
CA ARG A 176 -17.22 0.14 12.79
C ARG A 176 -16.31 0.88 11.84
N VAL A 177 -16.92 1.67 10.96
CA VAL A 177 -16.23 2.58 10.04
C VAL A 177 -16.36 4.02 10.56
N LYS A 178 -15.25 4.77 10.56
CA LYS A 178 -15.19 6.18 11.00
C LYS A 178 -14.36 6.99 10.00
N ARG A 179 -14.88 8.13 9.56
CA ARG A 179 -14.10 9.13 8.80
C ARG A 179 -13.21 9.92 9.76
N LEU A 180 -11.91 10.03 9.47
CA LEU A 180 -10.94 10.73 10.31
C LEU A 180 -10.61 12.13 9.81
N THR A 181 -10.58 12.35 8.49
CA THR A 181 -10.39 13.67 7.89
C THR A 181 -11.67 14.13 7.18
N THR A 182 -11.88 15.44 7.10
CA THR A 182 -13.02 16.05 6.38
C THR A 182 -12.63 17.36 5.70
N SER A 183 -11.33 17.55 5.44
CA SER A 183 -10.82 18.79 4.89
C SER A 183 -11.04 18.83 3.37
N ARG A 184 -10.78 19.98 2.75
CA ARG A 184 -10.83 20.09 1.28
C ARG A 184 -9.60 19.52 0.58
N ALA A 185 -8.52 19.28 1.33
CA ALA A 185 -7.33 18.66 0.78
C ALA A 185 -7.62 17.21 0.40
N LYS A 186 -6.86 16.71 -0.58
CA LYS A 186 -6.79 15.27 -0.82
C LYS A 186 -5.83 14.68 0.20
N GLU A 187 -6.30 13.75 1.01
CA GLU A 187 -5.50 13.02 1.98
C GLU A 187 -5.37 11.55 1.61
N GLN A 188 -4.15 11.02 1.64
CA GLN A 188 -3.87 9.64 1.24
C GLN A 188 -2.64 9.01 1.94
N TYR A 189 -2.41 7.72 1.69
CA TYR A 189 -1.29 6.94 2.25
C TYR A 189 -1.20 6.99 3.79
N PRO A 190 -2.29 6.68 4.52
CA PRO A 190 -2.25 6.71 5.97
C PRO A 190 -1.40 5.57 6.53
N SER A 191 -0.67 5.84 7.61
CA SER A 191 0.05 4.81 8.35
C SER A 191 -0.05 5.01 9.87
N TRP A 192 -0.15 3.92 10.59
CA TRP A 192 -0.01 3.93 12.04
C TRP A 192 1.45 4.18 12.41
N ALA A 193 1.68 5.18 13.25
CA ALA A 193 2.99 5.52 13.77
C ALA A 193 3.00 5.46 15.30
N TYR A 194 4.09 4.98 15.87
CA TYR A 194 4.32 5.01 17.31
C TYR A 194 5.50 5.93 17.55
N ILE A 195 5.24 7.16 17.99
CA ILE A 195 6.25 8.22 18.11
C ILE A 195 6.33 8.61 19.57
N HIS A 196 7.51 8.47 20.17
CA HIS A 196 7.76 8.78 21.59
C HIS A 196 6.76 8.15 22.57
N GLY A 197 6.40 6.88 22.33
CA GLY A 197 5.50 6.13 23.23
C GLY A 197 4.00 6.32 22.96
N LYS A 198 3.62 7.10 21.95
CA LYS A 198 2.22 7.42 21.64
C LYS A 198 1.85 7.07 20.20
N GLU A 199 0.62 6.61 19.99
CA GLU A 199 0.06 6.32 18.66
C GLU A 199 -0.38 7.58 17.93
N TYR A 200 0.02 7.69 16.68
CA TYR A 200 -0.41 8.71 15.73
C TYR A 200 -0.78 8.06 14.40
N ILE A 201 -1.38 8.87 13.53
CA ILE A 201 -1.55 8.53 12.11
C ILE A 201 -0.75 9.55 11.31
N LEU A 202 0.17 9.05 10.47
CA LEU A 202 0.84 9.85 9.44
C LEU A 202 0.07 9.70 8.14
N TYR A 203 0.04 10.74 7.32
CA TYR A 203 -0.63 10.73 6.03
C TYR A 203 -0.10 11.84 5.13
N SER A 204 -0.28 11.71 3.83
CA SER A 204 0.02 12.78 2.87
C SER A 204 -1.22 13.66 2.67
N ALA A 205 -1.07 14.99 2.69
CA ALA A 205 -2.17 15.91 2.41
C ALA A 205 -1.77 17.00 1.42
N LYS A 206 -2.64 17.26 0.43
CA LYS A 206 -2.43 18.27 -0.62
C LYS A 206 -3.24 19.54 -0.33
N GLN A 207 -2.71 20.42 0.52
CA GLN A 207 -3.35 21.69 0.87
C GLN A 207 -2.98 22.84 -0.09
N SER A 208 -1.71 22.91 -0.53
CA SER A 208 -1.15 24.08 -1.24
C SER A 208 -0.61 23.75 -2.63
N GLY A 209 -1.22 22.77 -3.31
CA GLY A 209 -0.83 22.36 -4.67
C GLY A 209 0.19 21.22 -4.74
N TYR A 210 0.88 20.92 -3.65
CA TYR A 210 1.75 19.74 -3.50
C TYR A 210 1.38 18.98 -2.21
N TYR A 211 1.73 17.69 -2.15
CA TYR A 211 1.57 16.87 -0.94
C TYR A 211 2.71 17.14 0.05
N ASP A 212 2.34 17.30 1.32
CA ASP A 212 3.26 17.24 2.45
C ASP A 212 2.85 16.06 3.36
N ILE A 213 3.76 15.63 4.24
CA ILE A 213 3.46 14.67 5.29
C ILE A 213 2.86 15.40 6.49
N TRP A 214 1.74 14.88 6.95
CA TRP A 214 0.98 15.35 8.09
C TRP A 214 0.90 14.27 9.15
N LYS A 215 0.67 14.71 10.39
CA LYS A 215 0.46 13.86 11.55
C LYS A 215 -0.84 14.28 12.24
N MET A 216 -1.61 13.31 12.70
CA MET A 216 -2.77 13.53 13.56
C MET A 216 -2.78 12.52 14.71
N GLU A 217 -3.55 12.85 15.75
CA GLU A 217 -3.85 11.92 16.84
C GLU A 217 -4.61 10.70 16.32
N LYS A 218 -4.53 9.59 17.05
CA LYS A 218 -5.17 8.32 16.68
C LYS A 218 -6.69 8.39 16.47
N ASP A 219 -7.34 9.46 16.92
CA ASP A 219 -8.78 9.68 16.79
C ASP A 219 -9.13 10.64 15.65
N GLY A 220 -8.14 11.15 14.90
CA GLY A 220 -8.31 12.11 13.81
C GLY A 220 -8.14 13.57 14.23
N THR A 221 -7.90 13.87 15.50
CA THR A 221 -7.74 15.25 15.98
C THR A 221 -6.31 15.79 15.83
N ASN A 222 -6.16 17.10 15.98
CA ASN A 222 -4.89 17.84 15.95
C ASN A 222 -4.03 17.55 14.69
N PRO A 223 -4.57 17.70 13.47
CA PRO A 223 -3.78 17.57 12.25
C PRO A 223 -2.71 18.67 12.19
N THR A 224 -1.45 18.26 11.97
CA THR A 224 -0.29 19.16 11.89
C THR A 224 0.64 18.73 10.75
N PRO A 225 1.13 19.64 9.90
CA PRO A 225 2.15 19.31 8.92
C PRO A 225 3.46 19.04 9.65
N ILE A 226 4.21 18.03 9.18
CA ILE A 226 5.56 17.72 9.68
C ILE A 226 6.63 17.87 8.61
N THR A 227 6.24 18.12 7.36
CA THR A 227 7.13 18.56 6.27
C THR A 227 6.55 19.81 5.60
N PHE A 228 7.41 20.52 4.87
CA PHE A 228 7.05 21.69 4.04
C PHE A 228 7.70 21.63 2.66
N ILE A 229 8.12 20.43 2.23
CA ILE A 229 8.94 20.26 1.04
C ILE A 229 8.17 20.52 -0.24
N GLY A 230 6.84 20.33 -0.25
CA GLY A 230 6.08 20.43 -1.48
C GLY A 230 6.02 21.85 -2.01
N ALA A 231 5.79 22.84 -1.14
CA ALA A 231 5.80 24.23 -1.54
C ALA A 231 7.20 24.73 -1.93
N GLU A 232 8.24 24.25 -1.26
CA GLU A 232 9.61 24.72 -1.48
C GLU A 232 10.26 24.12 -2.73
N GLN A 233 10.02 22.84 -2.99
CA GLN A 233 10.73 22.07 -4.01
C GLN A 233 9.84 21.63 -5.19
N LYS A 234 8.54 21.95 -5.18
CA LYS A 234 7.57 21.50 -6.18
C LYS A 234 7.47 19.97 -6.28
N THR A 235 7.46 19.33 -5.11
CA THR A 235 7.58 17.88 -4.95
C THR A 235 6.43 17.34 -4.13
N ASP A 236 5.84 16.22 -4.53
CA ASP A 236 4.83 15.55 -3.70
C ASP A 236 5.50 14.63 -2.67
N ALA A 237 5.33 14.92 -1.37
CA ALA A 237 5.72 14.04 -0.27
C ALA A 237 4.65 12.96 -0.04
N LEU A 238 5.00 11.71 -0.30
CA LEU A 238 4.07 10.59 -0.32
C LEU A 238 4.50 9.54 0.69
N GLY A 239 3.51 8.99 1.39
CA GLY A 239 3.60 7.88 2.34
C GLY A 239 4.76 7.94 3.35
N ALA A 240 4.40 7.99 4.62
CA ALA A 240 5.37 8.06 5.70
C ALA A 240 5.25 6.85 6.63
N MET A 241 6.35 6.45 7.26
CA MET A 241 6.38 5.39 8.27
C MET A 241 7.32 5.78 9.40
N ALA A 242 6.91 5.54 10.64
CA ALA A 242 7.80 5.71 11.78
C ALA A 242 8.70 4.48 11.97
N SER A 243 9.93 4.69 12.41
CA SER A 243 10.81 3.61 12.85
C SER A 243 10.20 2.82 14.01
N PRO A 244 10.55 1.54 14.21
CA PRO A 244 9.99 0.73 15.29
C PRO A 244 10.16 1.34 16.69
N ASP A 245 11.29 2.00 16.93
CA ASP A 245 11.62 2.72 18.17
C ASP A 245 10.98 4.12 18.27
N GLY A 246 10.30 4.58 17.22
CA GLY A 246 9.56 5.84 17.19
C GLY A 246 10.44 7.08 17.16
N LYS A 247 11.72 6.97 16.80
CA LYS A 247 12.67 8.09 16.78
C LYS A 247 12.84 8.74 15.41
N LYS A 248 12.49 8.04 14.33
CA LYS A 248 12.67 8.50 12.95
C LYS A 248 11.38 8.31 12.16
N ILE A 249 11.23 9.09 11.10
CA ILE A 249 10.14 8.96 10.14
C ILE A 249 10.77 8.90 8.76
N VAL A 250 10.55 7.79 8.06
CA VAL A 250 10.91 7.68 6.65
C VAL A 250 9.72 8.09 5.79
N PHE A 251 9.96 8.81 4.71
CA PHE A 251 8.95 9.08 3.69
C PHE A 251 9.61 9.16 2.31
N TRP A 252 8.83 9.03 1.25
CA TRP A 252 9.33 9.24 -0.10
C TRP A 252 8.73 10.48 -0.75
N SER A 253 9.37 10.97 -1.79
CA SER A 253 8.90 12.16 -2.49
C SER A 253 9.15 12.05 -3.98
N VAL A 254 8.24 12.57 -4.79
CA VAL A 254 8.35 12.57 -6.26
C VAL A 254 8.28 14.00 -6.77
N GLU A 255 9.27 14.40 -7.55
CA GLU A 255 9.29 15.72 -8.17
C GLU A 255 8.18 15.83 -9.22
N THR A 256 7.37 16.89 -9.15
CA THR A 256 6.25 17.07 -10.09
C THR A 256 6.53 18.27 -10.98
N GLY A 257 6.98 18.00 -12.21
CA GLY A 257 7.27 19.03 -13.21
C GLY A 257 6.00 19.65 -13.82
N PRO A 258 6.09 20.84 -14.45
CA PRO A 258 4.94 21.55 -15.06
C PRO A 258 4.21 20.79 -16.18
N GLY A 259 4.75 19.66 -16.67
CA GLY A 259 4.18 18.86 -17.77
C GLY A 259 3.78 17.42 -17.41
N GLY A 260 3.86 17.03 -16.13
CA GLY A 260 3.72 15.64 -15.70
C GLY A 260 4.90 15.18 -14.85
N ILE A 261 4.79 13.96 -14.31
CA ILE A 261 5.71 13.35 -13.34
C ILE A 261 7.12 13.27 -13.94
N GLU A 262 8.08 14.02 -13.38
CA GLU A 262 9.50 13.69 -13.54
C GLU A 262 9.81 12.65 -12.45
N MET A 263 10.16 11.42 -12.83
CA MET A 263 10.33 10.31 -11.89
C MET A 263 11.65 10.42 -11.08
N ASN A 264 11.87 11.55 -10.42
CA ASN A 264 12.94 11.73 -9.45
C ASN A 264 12.40 11.40 -8.05
N GLU A 265 12.39 10.11 -7.72
CA GLU A 265 12.00 9.65 -6.40
C GLU A 265 13.15 9.82 -5.40
N LYS A 266 12.85 10.36 -4.22
CA LYS A 266 13.81 10.51 -3.11
C LYS A 266 13.23 9.90 -1.85
N ILE A 267 14.08 9.26 -1.04
CA ILE A 267 13.75 8.76 0.29
C ILE A 267 14.40 9.65 1.33
N TRP A 268 13.63 10.02 2.35
CA TRP A 268 14.03 10.88 3.46
C TRP A 268 13.92 10.08 4.76
N ILE A 269 14.83 10.28 5.73
CA ILE A 269 14.89 9.58 7.03
C ILE A 269 14.93 10.59 8.18
#